data_AF-A0A523RQT2-F1
#
_entry.id   AF-A0A523RQT2-F1
#
_cell.length_a   1.000
_cell.length_b   1.000
_cell.length_c   1.000
_cell.angle_alpha   90.00
_cell.angle_beta   90.00
_cell.angle_gamma   90.00
#
_symmetry.space_group_name_H-M   'P 1'
#
loop_
_entity.id
_entity.type
_entity.pdbx_description
1 polymer ?
#
loop_
_entity_poly.entity_id
_entity_poly.type
_entity_poly.pdbx_seq_one_letter_code
_entity_poly.pdbx_strand_id
1 'polypeptide(L)'
;MSKDTILTNGRVYDPMHGIEGEIKDICMSDGKIVEKVNGSAKKIDLKGRLVMAGGVDMHSHIVGSKVGFGRAMCPEDHRKDPVPKTKHTRSGVGYTMPNSYVTGYRYSSMGYTTVIEPALPALKALGSWEEMEDLPNLNSGLLPLFCNSMLTFDYIKEGDPSGLAAYIAWTLQSVGGLGVK
;
A
#
# COMPACT_ATOMS: atom_id res chain seq x y z
N MET A 1 -5.81 -3.86 25.75
CA MET A 1 -6.19 -5.29 25.78
C MET A 1 -5.61 -5.91 24.54
N SER A 2 -4.60 -6.78 24.65
CA SER A 2 -4.13 -7.55 23.49
C SER A 2 -5.31 -8.37 22.99
N LYS A 3 -5.54 -8.35 21.68
CA LYS A 3 -6.61 -9.14 21.06
C LYS A 3 -5.98 -10.36 20.41
N ASP A 4 -5.46 -11.25 21.25
CA ASP A 4 -4.96 -12.54 20.82
C ASP A 4 -6.03 -13.24 19.98
N THR A 5 -5.66 -13.68 18.79
CA THR A 5 -6.55 -14.30 17.82
C THR A 5 -5.89 -15.57 17.30
N ILE A 6 -6.66 -16.64 17.15
CA ILE A 6 -6.22 -17.87 16.50
C ILE A 6 -7.15 -18.16 15.32
N LEU A 7 -6.55 -18.23 14.14
CA LEU A 7 -7.18 -18.67 12.91
C LEU A 7 -7.00 -20.18 12.81
N THR A 8 -8.08 -20.96 12.80
CA THR A 8 -7.98 -22.42 12.83
C THR A 8 -8.46 -23.10 11.55
N ASN A 9 -7.91 -24.27 11.22
CA ASN A 9 -8.28 -25.09 10.06
C ASN A 9 -8.11 -24.41 8.69
N GLY A 10 -7.22 -23.42 8.58
CA GLY A 10 -6.95 -22.73 7.31
C GLY A 10 -6.11 -23.58 6.38
N ARG A 11 -6.44 -23.60 5.08
CA ARG A 11 -5.56 -24.17 4.05
C ARG A 11 -4.50 -23.13 3.69
N VAL A 12 -3.31 -23.23 4.27
CA VAL A 12 -2.27 -22.21 4.18
C VAL A 12 -1.41 -22.41 2.94
N TYR A 13 -1.13 -21.30 2.24
CA TYR A 13 -0.11 -21.23 1.19
C TYR A 13 0.91 -20.17 1.55
N ASP A 14 2.15 -20.59 1.79
CA ASP A 14 3.28 -19.75 2.12
C ASP A 14 4.53 -20.25 1.39
N PRO A 15 4.79 -19.74 0.17
CA PRO A 15 5.93 -20.16 -0.64
C PRO A 15 7.29 -19.88 0.01
N MET A 16 7.41 -18.83 0.84
CA MET A 16 8.67 -18.51 1.51
C MET A 16 9.07 -19.58 2.52
N HIS A 17 8.09 -20.25 3.12
CA HIS A 17 8.31 -21.33 4.08
C HIS A 17 7.98 -22.73 3.51
N GLY A 18 7.74 -22.83 2.19
CA GLY A 18 7.47 -24.11 1.51
C GLY A 18 6.13 -24.77 1.88
N ILE A 19 5.14 -24.00 2.34
CA ILE A 19 3.82 -24.52 2.73
C ILE A 19 2.88 -24.48 1.52
N GLU A 20 2.44 -25.64 1.05
CA GLU A 20 1.63 -25.79 -0.16
C GLU A 20 0.26 -26.42 0.13
N GLY A 21 -0.65 -25.66 0.74
CA GLY A 21 -2.02 -26.10 0.99
C GLY A 21 -2.20 -27.03 2.17
N GLU A 22 -1.26 -27.02 3.13
CA GLU A 22 -1.40 -27.72 4.40
C GLU A 22 -2.49 -27.08 5.27
N ILE A 23 -3.20 -27.89 6.06
CA ILE A 23 -4.14 -27.39 7.06
C ILE A 23 -3.35 -27.02 8.31
N LYS A 24 -3.32 -25.72 8.63
CA LYS A 24 -2.60 -25.18 9.80
C LYS A 24 -3.42 -24.11 10.51
N ASP A 25 -3.09 -23.93 11.78
CA ASP A 25 -3.58 -22.82 12.60
C ASP A 25 -2.56 -21.68 12.56
N ILE A 26 -3.04 -20.43 12.56
CA ILE A 26 -2.21 -19.23 12.60
C ILE A 26 -2.57 -18.44 13.86
N CYS A 27 -1.57 -18.26 14.73
CA CYS A 27 -1.69 -17.51 15.97
C CYS A 27 -1.25 -16.05 15.75
N MET A 28 -2.03 -15.10 16.26
CA MET A 28 -1.77 -13.67 16.14
C MET A 28 -1.91 -12.99 17.50
N SER A 29 -0.96 -12.12 17.85
CA SER A 29 -1.01 -11.27 19.04
C SER A 29 -0.45 -9.90 18.71
N ASP A 30 -1.14 -8.84 19.15
CA ASP A 30 -0.76 -7.43 18.97
C ASP A 30 -0.30 -7.07 17.53
N GLY A 31 -1.05 -7.55 16.54
CA GLY A 31 -0.80 -7.26 15.12
C GLY A 31 0.35 -8.05 14.49
N LYS A 32 0.93 -9.02 15.20
CA LYS A 32 2.01 -9.89 14.69
C LYS A 32 1.58 -11.35 14.69
N ILE A 33 2.13 -12.12 13.76
CA ILE A 33 2.05 -13.59 13.78
C ILE A 33 3.03 -14.08 14.87
N VAL A 34 2.56 -14.98 15.72
CA VAL A 34 3.32 -15.57 16.84
C VAL A 34 3.22 -17.09 16.80
N GLU A 35 4.12 -17.81 17.45
CA GLU A 35 4.07 -19.28 17.47
C GLU A 35 2.81 -19.81 18.19
N LYS A 36 2.43 -19.16 19.29
CA LYS A 36 1.38 -19.62 20.20
C LYS A 36 0.71 -18.40 20.83
N VAL A 37 -0.59 -18.53 21.10
CA VAL A 37 -1.35 -17.59 21.95
C VAL A 37 -1.79 -18.32 23.22
N ASN A 38 -1.85 -17.60 24.34
CA ASN A 38 -2.24 -18.17 25.63
C ASN A 38 -3.70 -17.85 25.95
N GLY A 39 -4.36 -18.70 26.74
CA GLY A 39 -5.66 -18.38 27.35
C GLY A 39 -6.83 -18.20 26.36
N SER A 40 -7.62 -17.14 26.55
CA SER A 40 -8.91 -16.88 25.88
C SER A 40 -8.76 -16.13 24.54
N ALA A 41 -7.88 -16.60 23.67
CA ALA A 41 -7.73 -16.03 22.33
C ALA A 41 -9.03 -16.16 21.53
N LYS A 42 -9.37 -15.13 20.75
CA LYS A 42 -10.53 -15.16 19.85
C LYS A 42 -10.27 -16.20 18.75
N LYS A 43 -11.11 -17.23 18.71
CA LYS A 43 -11.04 -18.26 17.67
C LYS A 43 -11.83 -17.87 16.43
N ILE A 44 -11.23 -18.03 15.25
CA ILE A 44 -11.88 -17.88 13.95
C ILE A 44 -11.66 -19.16 13.16
N ASP A 45 -12.73 -19.87 12.82
CA ASP A 45 -12.64 -21.11 12.03
C ASP A 45 -12.62 -20.79 10.53
N LEU A 46 -11.60 -21.28 9.84
CA LEU A 46 -11.33 -21.08 8.42
C LEU A 46 -11.46 -22.37 7.61
N LYS A 47 -12.14 -23.40 8.15
CA LYS A 47 -12.37 -24.67 7.45
C LYS A 47 -12.90 -24.44 6.03
N GLY A 48 -12.21 -25.01 5.04
CA GLY A 48 -12.55 -24.89 3.62
C GLY A 48 -12.17 -23.55 2.98
N ARG A 49 -11.46 -22.67 3.70
CA ARG A 49 -10.92 -21.41 3.20
C ARG A 49 -9.42 -21.52 2.96
N LEU A 50 -8.97 -20.88 1.90
CA LEU A 50 -7.56 -20.67 1.59
C LEU A 50 -7.04 -19.48 2.41
N VAL A 51 -5.80 -19.58 2.89
CA VAL A 51 -5.11 -18.55 3.66
C VAL A 51 -3.76 -18.26 3.02
N MET A 52 -3.48 -16.99 2.79
CA MET A 52 -2.20 -16.46 2.27
C MET A 52 -1.80 -15.25 3.09
N ALA A 53 -0.54 -14.82 2.94
CA ALA A 53 -0.12 -13.50 3.39
C ALA A 53 -0.92 -12.39 2.69
N GLY A 54 -0.98 -11.21 3.30
CA GLY A 54 -1.58 -10.03 2.67
C GLY A 54 -0.86 -9.70 1.36
N GLY A 55 -1.63 -9.37 0.32
CA GLY A 55 -1.09 -9.02 -1.00
C GLY A 55 -0.22 -7.77 -0.95
N VAL A 56 0.87 -7.78 -1.73
CA VAL A 56 1.80 -6.66 -1.89
C VAL A 56 1.81 -6.26 -3.36
N ASP A 57 1.32 -5.06 -3.65
CA ASP A 57 1.46 -4.43 -4.96
C ASP A 57 2.66 -3.50 -4.97
N MET A 58 3.68 -3.84 -5.76
CA MET A 58 4.93 -3.09 -5.81
C MET A 58 4.88 -1.89 -6.77
N HIS A 59 3.81 -1.73 -7.56
CA HIS A 59 3.75 -0.71 -8.60
C HIS A 59 2.30 -0.39 -9.01
N SER A 60 1.69 0.59 -8.35
CA SER A 60 0.38 1.11 -8.75
C SER A 60 0.30 2.63 -8.62
N HIS A 61 -0.31 3.28 -9.62
CA HIS A 61 -0.58 4.71 -9.54
C HIS A 61 -1.87 4.97 -8.76
N ILE A 62 -1.73 5.28 -7.48
CA ILE A 62 -2.86 5.39 -6.54
C ILE A 62 -3.03 6.79 -5.96
N VAL A 63 -1.96 7.58 -5.94
CA VAL A 63 -1.97 8.92 -5.34
C VAL A 63 -1.11 9.91 -6.13
N GLY A 64 -1.26 11.18 -5.79
CA GLY A 64 -0.43 12.28 -6.24
C GLY A 64 -0.99 13.03 -7.43
N SER A 65 -0.35 14.17 -7.72
CA SER A 65 -0.85 15.19 -8.67
C SER A 65 -1.26 14.65 -10.05
N LYS A 66 -0.54 13.66 -10.59
CA LYS A 66 -0.90 13.01 -11.87
C LYS A 66 -2.24 12.26 -11.81
N VAL A 67 -2.48 11.51 -10.74
CA VAL A 67 -3.71 10.73 -10.55
C VAL A 67 -4.85 11.69 -10.25
N GLY A 68 -4.62 12.68 -9.37
CA GLY A 68 -5.59 13.74 -9.10
C GLY A 68 -6.05 14.48 -10.36
N PHE A 69 -5.11 14.85 -11.24
CA PHE A 69 -5.44 15.47 -12.53
C PHE A 69 -6.23 14.52 -13.43
N GLY A 70 -5.82 13.26 -13.53
CA GLY A 70 -6.55 12.24 -14.29
C GLY A 70 -8.00 12.10 -13.84
N ARG A 71 -8.24 12.00 -12.53
CA ARG A 71 -9.60 11.94 -11.97
C ARG A 71 -10.42 13.18 -12.33
N ALA A 72 -9.83 14.38 -12.22
CA ALA A 72 -10.52 15.63 -12.55
C ALA A 72 -10.95 15.70 -14.02
N MET A 73 -10.15 15.14 -14.93
CA MET A 73 -10.40 15.15 -16.37
C MET A 73 -11.43 14.11 -16.84
N CYS A 74 -11.77 13.11 -16.01
CA CYS A 74 -12.61 11.98 -16.41
C CYS A 74 -13.92 11.86 -15.59
N PRO A 75 -14.80 12.89 -15.56
CA PRO A 75 -16.06 12.83 -14.82
C PRO A 75 -17.02 11.73 -15.32
N GLU A 76 -16.88 11.30 -16.57
CA GLU A 76 -17.61 10.15 -17.12
C GLU A 76 -17.23 8.81 -16.51
N ASP A 77 -15.97 8.61 -16.07
CA ASP A 77 -15.55 7.44 -15.32
C ASP A 77 -16.24 7.42 -13.94
N HIS A 78 -16.29 8.58 -13.29
CA HIS A 78 -16.92 8.75 -11.98
C HIS A 78 -18.44 8.54 -12.01
N ARG A 79 -19.13 9.03 -13.05
CA ARG A 79 -20.60 8.90 -13.19
C ARG A 79 -21.07 7.45 -13.31
N LYS A 80 -20.23 6.57 -13.85
CA LYS A 80 -20.59 5.16 -14.08
C LYS A 80 -20.37 4.26 -12.86
N ASP A 81 -19.64 4.75 -11.86
CA ASP A 81 -19.26 3.94 -10.70
C ASP A 81 -19.28 4.76 -9.40
N PRO A 82 -20.48 5.15 -8.92
CA PRO A 82 -20.64 5.80 -7.63
C PRO A 82 -20.55 4.79 -6.48
N VAL A 83 -19.78 5.12 -5.45
CA VAL A 83 -19.67 4.34 -4.21
C VAL A 83 -20.37 5.09 -3.08
N PRO A 84 -21.54 4.62 -2.59
CA PRO A 84 -22.27 5.31 -1.54
C PRO A 84 -21.56 5.21 -0.19
N LYS A 85 -21.74 6.25 0.63
CA LYS A 85 -21.30 6.27 2.03
C LYS A 85 -22.00 5.16 2.81
N THR A 86 -21.27 4.50 3.71
CA THR A 86 -21.86 3.55 4.67
C THR A 86 -21.68 4.05 6.11
N LYS A 87 -22.09 3.24 7.09
CA LYS A 87 -21.79 3.50 8.51
C LYS A 87 -20.27 3.50 8.79
N HIS A 88 -19.48 2.78 7.99
CA HIS A 88 -18.05 2.53 8.24
C HIS A 88 -17.12 3.12 7.17
N THR A 89 -17.65 3.46 6.00
CA THR A 89 -16.86 3.92 4.85
C THR A 89 -17.35 5.26 4.33
N ARG A 90 -16.43 6.07 3.80
CA ARG A 90 -16.73 7.31 3.08
C ARG A 90 -17.31 6.98 1.71
N SER A 91 -18.07 7.92 1.13
CA SER A 91 -18.48 7.83 -0.27
C SER A 91 -17.29 8.09 -1.20
N GLY A 92 -17.43 7.66 -2.45
CA GLY A 92 -16.49 7.98 -3.50
C GLY A 92 -17.02 7.68 -4.89
N VAL A 93 -16.15 7.76 -5.87
CA VAL A 93 -16.45 7.54 -7.28
C VAL A 93 -15.21 7.00 -8.00
N GLY A 94 -15.44 6.46 -9.20
CA GLY A 94 -14.41 6.14 -10.19
C GLY A 94 -14.21 4.65 -10.34
N TYR A 95 -14.20 4.21 -11.60
CA TYR A 95 -14.00 2.82 -12.00
C TYR A 95 -12.54 2.56 -12.30
N THR A 96 -12.00 3.31 -13.27
CA THR A 96 -10.63 3.19 -13.73
C THR A 96 -9.66 3.91 -12.79
N MET A 97 -10.04 5.11 -12.33
CA MET A 97 -9.25 5.89 -11.37
C MET A 97 -10.11 6.27 -10.17
N PRO A 98 -10.40 5.30 -9.28
CA PRO A 98 -11.15 5.57 -8.06
C PRO A 98 -10.45 6.63 -7.20
N ASN A 99 -11.22 7.39 -6.43
CA ASN A 99 -10.65 8.27 -5.40
C ASN A 99 -9.88 7.47 -4.32
N SER A 100 -9.10 8.17 -3.49
CA SER A 100 -8.24 7.57 -2.46
C SER A 100 -8.99 6.60 -1.54
N TYR A 101 -10.12 7.01 -0.96
CA TYR A 101 -10.90 6.13 -0.08
C TYR A 101 -11.33 4.83 -0.78
N VAL A 102 -11.90 4.93 -1.98
CA VAL A 102 -12.38 3.78 -2.75
C VAL A 102 -11.22 2.87 -3.17
N THR A 103 -10.06 3.45 -3.49
CA THR A 103 -8.83 2.71 -3.79
C THR A 103 -8.46 1.79 -2.62
N GLY A 104 -8.42 2.32 -1.39
CA GLY A 104 -8.11 1.54 -0.19
C GLY A 104 -9.08 0.39 0.04
N TYR A 105 -10.39 0.67 -0.07
CA TYR A 105 -11.43 -0.36 0.09
C TYR A 105 -11.32 -1.48 -0.95
N ARG A 106 -11.04 -1.15 -2.21
CA ARG A 106 -10.94 -2.13 -3.29
C ARG A 106 -9.73 -3.03 -3.13
N TYR A 107 -8.55 -2.49 -2.83
CA TYR A 107 -7.38 -3.31 -2.51
C TYR A 107 -7.65 -4.24 -1.31
N SER A 108 -8.21 -3.72 -0.22
CA SER A 108 -8.55 -4.52 0.95
C SER A 108 -9.52 -5.65 0.63
N SER A 109 -10.51 -5.40 -0.25
CA SER A 109 -11.49 -6.42 -0.65
C SER A 109 -10.89 -7.59 -1.43
N MET A 110 -9.75 -7.36 -2.10
CA MET A 110 -8.97 -8.37 -2.80
C MET A 110 -7.93 -9.07 -1.91
N GLY A 111 -7.80 -8.66 -0.64
CA GLY A 111 -6.81 -9.22 0.29
C GLY A 111 -5.42 -8.57 0.21
N TYR A 112 -5.28 -7.42 -0.47
CA TYR A 112 -4.05 -6.64 -0.46
C TYR A 112 -3.95 -5.77 0.78
N THR A 113 -2.75 -5.70 1.34
CA THR A 113 -2.45 -4.92 2.55
C THR A 113 -1.36 -3.88 2.32
N THR A 114 -0.57 -4.01 1.24
CA THR A 114 0.53 -3.10 0.94
C THR A 114 0.50 -2.68 -0.52
N VAL A 115 0.72 -1.40 -0.80
CA VAL A 115 0.80 -0.85 -2.16
C VAL A 115 1.87 0.24 -2.28
N ILE A 116 2.66 0.21 -3.36
CA ILE A 116 3.72 1.20 -3.61
C ILE A 116 3.32 2.10 -4.78
N GLU A 117 3.29 3.41 -4.54
CA GLU A 117 3.16 4.43 -5.58
C GLU A 117 4.53 4.69 -6.22
N PRO A 118 4.70 4.35 -7.50
CA PRO A 118 6.02 4.30 -8.10
C PRO A 118 6.53 5.64 -8.62
N ALA A 119 5.71 6.70 -8.64
CA ALA A 119 6.09 7.96 -9.26
C ALA A 119 5.67 9.17 -8.44
N LEU A 120 6.57 9.59 -7.54
CA LEU A 120 6.46 10.80 -6.75
C LEU A 120 7.36 11.91 -7.31
N PRO A 121 6.79 12.96 -7.94
CA PRO A 121 7.54 14.19 -8.17
C PRO A 121 7.87 14.84 -6.82
N ALA A 122 9.15 15.06 -6.51
CA ALA A 122 9.58 15.58 -5.19
C ALA A 122 8.87 16.89 -4.80
N LEU A 123 8.67 17.80 -5.75
CA LEU A 123 7.96 19.08 -5.56
C LEU A 123 6.46 18.92 -5.23
N LYS A 124 5.87 17.75 -5.48
CA LYS A 124 4.46 17.43 -5.25
C LYS A 124 4.28 16.38 -4.14
N ALA A 125 5.31 16.19 -3.31
CA ALA A 125 5.31 15.20 -2.25
C ALA A 125 4.19 15.44 -1.22
N LEU A 126 4.07 16.68 -0.72
CA LEU A 126 3.07 17.03 0.30
C LEU A 126 1.66 16.62 -0.12
N GLY A 127 1.21 17.03 -1.31
CA GLY A 127 -0.13 16.68 -1.79
C GLY A 127 -0.34 15.19 -2.00
N SER A 128 0.72 14.42 -2.25
CA SER A 128 0.63 12.96 -2.35
C SER A 128 0.49 12.31 -0.98
N TRP A 129 1.15 12.85 0.05
CA TRP A 129 0.97 12.43 1.44
C TRP A 129 -0.39 12.83 2.01
N GLU A 130 -0.89 14.01 1.67
CA GLU A 130 -2.26 14.43 2.02
C GLU A 130 -3.29 13.47 1.44
N GLU A 131 -3.12 13.04 0.18
CA GLU A 131 -4.00 12.04 -0.42
C GLU A 131 -3.82 10.65 0.19
N MET A 132 -2.60 10.30 0.61
CA MET A 132 -2.29 9.03 1.27
C MET A 132 -3.01 8.89 2.62
N GLU A 133 -3.20 9.99 3.35
CA GLU A 133 -3.96 9.98 4.62
C GLU A 133 -5.42 9.55 4.39
N ASP A 134 -5.97 9.83 3.20
CA ASP A 134 -7.29 9.39 2.77
C ASP A 134 -7.30 7.98 2.14
N LEU A 135 -6.19 7.23 2.19
CA LEU A 135 -6.09 5.85 1.71
C LEU A 135 -6.19 4.84 2.88
N PRO A 136 -7.39 4.31 3.16
CA PRO A 136 -7.60 3.45 4.32
C PRO A 136 -7.00 2.06 4.15
N ASN A 137 -6.69 1.42 5.29
CA ASN A 137 -6.32 0.01 5.46
C ASN A 137 -4.97 -0.45 4.87
N LEU A 138 -4.37 0.33 4.00
CA LEU A 138 -3.14 -0.07 3.30
C LEU A 138 -1.90 0.50 3.98
N ASN A 139 -0.85 -0.30 4.07
CA ASN A 139 0.50 0.22 4.20
C ASN A 139 0.99 0.67 2.83
N SER A 140 1.62 1.84 2.79
CA SER A 140 1.97 2.45 1.51
C SER A 140 3.34 3.11 1.54
N GLY A 141 3.99 3.14 0.38
CA GLY A 141 5.25 3.84 0.17
C GLY A 141 5.22 4.61 -1.14
N LEU A 142 6.04 5.66 -1.22
CA LEU A 142 6.19 6.50 -2.42
C LEU A 142 7.62 6.39 -2.95
N LEU A 143 7.79 6.32 -4.27
CA LEU A 143 9.12 6.33 -4.91
C LEU A 143 9.37 7.68 -5.61
N PRO A 144 10.22 8.56 -5.05
CA PRO A 144 10.66 9.78 -5.71
C PRO A 144 11.37 9.53 -7.04
N LEU A 145 11.08 10.40 -8.01
CA LEU A 145 11.66 10.36 -9.34
C LEU A 145 12.98 11.16 -9.39
N PHE A 146 14.05 10.54 -9.89
CA PHE A 146 15.37 11.16 -10.05
C PHE A 146 15.82 11.26 -11.52
N CYS A 147 15.23 10.47 -12.42
CA CYS A 147 15.68 10.31 -13.81
C CYS A 147 15.62 11.56 -14.69
N ASN A 148 14.91 12.61 -14.28
CA ASN A 148 14.80 13.89 -15.00
C ASN A 148 15.09 15.09 -14.09
N SER A 149 15.89 14.90 -13.04
CA SER A 149 16.33 15.99 -12.18
C SER A 149 17.59 16.64 -12.75
N MET A 150 17.56 17.97 -12.90
CA MET A 150 18.75 18.73 -13.31
C MET A 150 19.91 18.51 -12.33
N LEU A 151 19.62 18.41 -11.02
CA LEU A 151 20.63 18.13 -10.01
C LEU A 151 21.26 16.75 -10.21
N THR A 152 20.46 15.74 -10.56
CA THR A 152 21.00 14.41 -10.91
C THR A 152 21.93 14.49 -12.12
N PHE A 153 21.53 15.21 -13.17
CA PHE A 153 22.36 15.37 -14.36
C PHE A 153 23.66 16.14 -14.08
N ASP A 154 23.61 17.17 -13.24
CA ASP A 154 24.79 17.95 -12.86
C ASP A 154 25.82 17.07 -12.13
N TYR A 155 25.42 16.31 -11.10
CA TYR A 155 26.35 15.41 -10.40
C TYR A 155 26.92 14.31 -11.32
N ILE A 156 26.11 13.76 -12.23
CA ILE A 156 26.58 12.77 -13.21
C ILE A 156 27.61 13.41 -14.16
N LYS A 157 27.33 14.61 -14.66
CA LYS A 157 28.20 15.33 -15.58
C LYS A 157 29.56 15.66 -14.95
N GLU A 158 29.58 16.06 -13.68
CA GLU A 158 30.80 16.36 -12.94
C GLU A 158 31.53 15.10 -12.46
N GLY A 159 30.97 13.90 -12.67
CA GLY A 159 31.56 12.64 -12.22
C GLY A 159 31.61 12.51 -10.70
N ASP A 160 30.62 13.08 -10.00
CA ASP A 160 30.54 13.11 -8.53
C ASP A 160 29.45 12.16 -7.98
N PRO A 161 29.76 10.86 -7.82
CA PRO A 161 28.81 9.89 -7.27
C PRO A 161 28.49 10.14 -5.79
N SER A 162 29.40 10.78 -5.04
CA SER A 162 29.19 11.08 -3.61
C SER A 162 28.17 12.19 -3.44
N GLY A 163 28.28 13.26 -4.24
CA GLY A 163 27.29 14.33 -4.30
C GLY A 163 25.93 13.84 -4.77
N LEU A 164 25.89 12.96 -5.79
CA LEU A 164 24.64 12.33 -6.21
C LEU A 164 23.99 11.51 -5.09
N ALA A 165 24.77 10.69 -4.38
CA ALA A 165 24.26 9.91 -3.25
C ALA A 165 23.73 10.80 -2.12
N ALA A 166 24.42 11.89 -1.81
CA ALA A 166 23.96 12.88 -0.83
C ALA A 166 22.65 13.55 -1.25
N TYR A 167 22.51 13.92 -2.53
CA TYR A 167 21.27 14.48 -3.09
C TYR A 167 20.10 13.48 -3.02
N ILE A 168 20.34 12.22 -3.36
CA ILE A 168 19.35 11.15 -3.24
C ILE A 168 18.90 11.00 -1.79
N ALA A 169 19.85 10.86 -0.86
CA ALA A 169 19.56 10.71 0.57
C ALA A 169 18.75 11.89 1.13
N TRP A 170 19.17 13.12 0.81
CA TRP A 170 18.44 14.34 1.19
C TRP A 170 17.03 14.37 0.63
N THR A 171 16.85 14.00 -0.65
CA THR A 171 15.54 13.99 -1.29
C THR A 171 14.62 12.97 -0.62
N LEU A 172 15.08 11.72 -0.45
CA LEU A 172 14.31 10.65 0.21
C LEU A 172 13.85 11.09 1.60
N GLN A 173 14.75 11.65 2.41
CA GLN A 173 14.41 12.14 3.75
C GLN A 173 13.41 13.30 3.71
N SER A 174 13.61 14.26 2.80
CA SER A 174 12.80 15.48 2.73
C SER A 174 11.37 15.23 2.26
N VAL A 175 11.17 14.22 1.42
CA VAL A 175 9.86 13.90 0.82
C VAL A 175 9.21 12.64 1.39
N GLY A 176 9.85 11.97 2.35
CA GLY A 176 9.40 10.68 2.90
C GLY A 176 9.49 9.51 1.92
N GLY A 177 10.38 9.57 0.93
CA GLY A 177 10.50 8.53 -0.10
C GLY A 177 10.97 7.19 0.45
N LEU A 178 10.36 6.10 -0.03
CA LEU A 178 10.76 4.72 0.32
C LEU A 178 12.00 4.25 -0.46
N GLY A 179 12.19 4.75 -1.68
CA GLY A 179 13.27 4.31 -2.57
C GLY A 179 13.39 5.17 -3.83
N VAL A 180 14.33 4.82 -4.70
CA VAL A 180 14.68 5.57 -5.91
C VAL A 180 13.88 5.06 -7.11
N LYS A 181 13.25 5.96 -7.88
CA LYS A 181 12.71 5.70 -9.21
C LYS A 181 13.34 6.60 -10.26
#